data_AF-A0A7J7MM16-F1
#
_entry.id   AF-A0A7J7MM16-F1
#
_cell.length_a   1.000
_cell.length_b   1.000
_cell.length_c   1.000
_cell.angle_alpha   90.00
_cell.angle_beta   90.00
_cell.angle_gamma   90.00
#
_symmetry.space_group_name_H-M   'P 1'
#
loop_
_entity.id
_entity.type
_entity.pdbx_description
1 polymer ?
#
loop_
_entity_poly.entity_id
_entity_poly.type
_entity_poly.pdbx_seq_one_letter_code
_entity_poly.pdbx_strand_id
1 'polypeptide(L)'
;LCSISPLSLISSKTKLHLLYPSTTVRLKLKSVFLDSTQLDSRTTGSIIMVGFKNRYMVMEVFLDPSKDHSKDDSIIISEYNVSKAIKDSILTNYGEYGLAASLGSFKIKYVNPITKLCIIRASREEYQKVWSSITMVRSIGNCPVIFNLLDLSGNIEASKKTALKCEEAKFNQYKQLMGDLVTPETTQRMQNCFEKIRILEN
;
A
#
# COMPACT_ATOMS: atom_id res chain seq x y z
N LEU A 1 45.17 31.78 33.54
CA LEU A 1 43.99 32.45 34.14
C LEU A 1 42.84 32.29 33.16
N CYS A 2 41.96 31.31 33.42
CA CYS A 2 40.50 31.46 33.58
C CYS A 2 39.78 32.18 32.42
N SER A 3 38.68 31.74 31.82
CA SER A 3 37.73 30.65 32.07
C SER A 3 36.49 30.90 31.16
N ILE A 4 35.62 29.89 31.00
CA ILE A 4 34.16 30.00 30.69
C ILE A 4 33.73 30.15 29.21
N SER A 5 33.17 29.07 28.65
CA SER A 5 32.03 29.06 27.70
C SER A 5 30.73 29.41 28.47
N PRO A 6 29.56 29.84 27.90
CA PRO A 6 28.96 29.34 26.64
C PRO A 6 27.98 30.29 25.88
N LEU A 7 27.33 29.73 24.84
CA LEU A 7 26.00 30.06 24.25
C LEU A 7 25.84 31.05 23.07
N SER A 8 25.32 30.47 21.98
CA SER A 8 24.35 30.97 21.00
C SER A 8 24.82 31.92 19.89
N LEU A 9 24.72 31.47 18.62
CA LEU A 9 23.71 31.94 17.64
C LEU A 9 23.91 31.31 16.23
N ILE A 10 22.86 30.60 15.77
CA ILE A 10 22.21 30.67 14.44
C ILE A 10 23.10 30.39 13.20
N SER A 11 23.04 29.18 12.62
CA SER A 11 22.00 28.69 11.68
C SER A 11 22.18 29.20 10.24
N SER A 12 22.74 28.34 9.38
CA SER A 12 22.46 28.28 7.94
C SER A 12 23.09 27.03 7.33
N LYS A 13 22.45 25.88 7.51
CA LYS A 13 22.55 24.71 6.63
C LYS A 13 21.20 24.00 6.69
N THR A 14 20.26 24.52 5.91
CA THR A 14 18.90 24.01 5.81
C THR A 14 18.93 22.60 5.28
N LYS A 15 18.67 21.69 6.20
CA LYS A 15 18.75 20.25 6.13
C LYS A 15 17.54 19.72 5.34
N LEU A 16 17.66 19.67 4.02
CA LEU A 16 16.76 18.94 3.13
C LEU A 16 17.14 17.46 3.15
N HIS A 17 16.88 16.78 4.27
CA HIS A 17 17.07 15.33 4.39
C HIS A 17 16.26 14.80 5.59
N LEU A 18 14.93 14.80 5.48
CA LEU A 18 14.04 14.07 6.37
C LEU A 18 12.77 13.63 5.60
N LEU A 19 12.95 12.75 4.63
CA LEU A 19 11.87 11.96 4.05
C LEU A 19 12.38 10.55 3.89
N TYR A 20 12.40 9.75 4.96
CA TYR A 20 12.39 8.28 4.93
C TYR A 20 12.30 7.76 6.37
N PRO A 21 11.14 7.31 6.86
CA PRO A 21 11.14 6.30 7.93
C PRO A 21 11.38 4.94 7.26
N SER A 22 12.59 4.71 6.72
CA SER A 22 12.96 3.46 6.04
C SER A 22 13.17 2.28 7.01
N THR A 23 12.91 2.45 8.31
CA THR A 23 13.24 1.45 9.33
C THR A 23 12.04 0.63 9.82
N THR A 24 10.80 1.10 9.61
CA THR A 24 9.60 0.41 10.13
C THR A 24 9.19 -0.79 9.28
N VAL A 25 9.48 -0.78 7.97
CA VAL A 25 9.11 -1.87 7.04
C VAL A 25 9.86 -3.18 7.36
N ARG A 26 11.12 -3.09 7.80
CA ARG A 26 11.96 -4.26 8.07
C ARG A 26 11.52 -5.06 9.30
N LEU A 27 10.86 -4.41 10.26
CA LEU A 27 10.36 -5.09 11.47
C LEU A 27 9.04 -5.82 11.21
N LYS A 28 8.20 -5.34 10.29
CA LYS A 28 6.93 -6.01 9.96
C LYS A 28 7.10 -7.18 8.99
N LEU A 29 8.19 -7.20 8.21
CA LEU A 29 8.55 -8.34 7.36
C LEU A 29 8.99 -9.57 8.19
N LYS A 30 9.72 -9.35 9.29
CA LYS A 30 10.19 -10.45 10.16
C LYS A 30 9.06 -11.19 10.87
N SER A 31 7.97 -10.50 11.24
CA SER A 31 6.86 -11.16 11.95
C SER A 31 5.98 -12.01 11.03
N VAL A 32 6.02 -11.81 9.71
CA VAL A 32 5.18 -12.59 8.77
C VAL A 32 5.96 -13.72 8.09
N PHE A 33 7.29 -13.62 8.00
CA PHE A 33 8.12 -14.63 7.32
C PHE A 33 8.42 -15.88 8.16
N LEU A 34 8.11 -15.88 9.46
CA LEU A 34 8.50 -16.97 10.39
C LEU A 34 7.45 -18.06 10.63
N ASP A 35 6.34 -18.08 9.88
CA ASP A 35 5.23 -19.03 10.09
C ASP A 35 5.02 -20.05 8.95
N SER A 36 5.96 -20.15 8.00
CA SER A 36 5.83 -21.06 6.86
C SER A 36 6.66 -22.34 7.00
N THR A 37 6.59 -23.02 8.15
CA THR A 37 6.92 -24.45 8.29
C THR A 37 6.26 -25.04 9.54
N GLN A 38 4.93 -25.08 9.61
CA GLN A 38 4.25 -26.08 10.44
C GLN A 38 3.10 -26.69 9.64
N LEU A 39 3.37 -27.90 9.14
CA LEU A 39 2.37 -28.85 8.70
C LEU A 39 1.58 -29.25 9.95
N ASP A 40 0.47 -28.56 10.20
CA ASP A 40 -0.30 -28.71 11.44
C ASP A 40 -1.21 -29.94 11.35
N SER A 41 -0.70 -31.08 11.80
CA SER A 41 -1.46 -32.31 12.05
C SER A 41 -2.18 -32.22 13.40
N ARG A 42 -3.32 -31.52 13.45
CA ARG A 42 -4.26 -31.61 14.58
C ARG A 42 -5.69 -31.69 14.07
N THR A 43 -6.14 -32.94 13.90
CA THR A 43 -7.52 -33.31 13.63
C THR A 43 -8.37 -33.09 14.89
N THR A 44 -8.95 -31.91 15.01
CA THR A 44 -10.17 -31.73 15.82
C THR A 44 -11.31 -31.53 14.83
N GLY A 45 -12.16 -32.54 14.71
CA GLY A 45 -13.31 -32.57 13.80
C GLY A 45 -14.35 -31.50 14.14
N SER A 46 -14.05 -30.26 13.80
CA SER A 46 -15.06 -29.28 13.46
C SER A 46 -15.41 -29.54 12.00
N ILE A 47 -16.69 -29.59 11.65
CA ILE A 47 -17.12 -29.56 10.26
C ILE A 47 -16.55 -28.25 9.68
N ILE A 48 -15.41 -28.34 9.00
CA ILE A 48 -14.79 -27.20 8.35
C ILE A 48 -15.71 -26.92 7.18
N MET A 49 -16.61 -25.95 7.37
CA MET A 49 -17.36 -25.42 6.26
C MET A 49 -16.35 -24.85 5.27
N VAL A 50 -16.19 -25.51 4.13
CA VAL A 50 -15.14 -25.26 3.13
C VAL A 50 -15.54 -24.04 2.30
N GLY A 51 -15.60 -22.88 2.96
CA GLY A 51 -15.86 -21.60 2.30
C GLY A 51 -14.57 -21.01 1.75
N PHE A 52 -14.62 -20.49 0.53
CA PHE A 52 -13.54 -19.67 -0.02
C PHE A 52 -13.37 -18.41 0.83
N LYS A 53 -12.35 -18.39 1.70
CA LYS A 53 -12.03 -17.26 2.57
C LYS A 53 -11.09 -16.30 1.85
N ASN A 54 -11.50 -15.05 1.71
CA ASN A 54 -10.70 -13.98 1.14
C ASN A 54 -9.98 -13.18 2.24
N ARG A 55 -8.85 -12.58 1.88
CA ARG A 55 -8.15 -11.57 2.66
C ARG A 55 -8.09 -10.26 1.88
N TYR A 56 -8.15 -9.16 2.62
CA TYR A 56 -8.11 -7.80 2.13
C TYR A 56 -6.84 -7.13 2.62
N MET A 57 -6.09 -6.56 1.69
CA MET A 57 -4.86 -5.83 1.95
C MET A 57 -5.09 -4.36 1.63
N VAL A 58 -4.84 -3.49 2.62
CA VAL A 58 -4.82 -2.04 2.42
C VAL A 58 -3.36 -1.64 2.22
N MET A 59 -3.07 -1.11 1.04
CA MET A 59 -1.72 -0.74 0.66
C MET A 59 -1.65 0.72 0.24
N GLU A 60 -0.48 1.28 0.43
CA GLU A 60 -0.09 2.63 0.02
C GLU A 60 0.96 2.52 -1.08
N VAL A 61 0.82 3.35 -2.11
CA VAL A 61 1.73 3.44 -3.24
C VAL A 61 2.52 4.74 -3.11
N PHE A 62 3.84 4.62 -2.99
CA PHE A 62 4.75 5.76 -3.06
C PHE A 62 5.34 5.84 -4.47
N LEU A 63 5.41 7.06 -5.01
CA LEU A 63 6.02 7.35 -6.30
C LEU A 63 7.25 8.19 -6.01
N ASP A 64 8.42 7.70 -6.42
CA ASP A 64 9.67 8.45 -6.27
C ASP A 64 9.82 9.41 -7.46
N PRO A 65 9.81 10.74 -7.24
CA PRO A 65 9.94 11.73 -8.31
C PRO A 65 11.39 11.90 -8.80
N SER A 66 12.36 11.18 -8.23
CA SER A 66 13.79 11.39 -8.45
C SER A 66 14.37 10.73 -9.70
N LYS A 67 13.53 10.05 -10.51
CA LYS A 67 13.93 9.51 -11.81
C LYS A 67 13.08 10.16 -12.89
N ASP A 68 13.55 11.30 -13.36
CA ASP A 68 13.03 12.03 -14.52
C ASP A 68 13.00 11.10 -15.75
N HIS A 69 11.82 10.58 -16.07
CA HIS A 69 11.47 10.20 -17.42
C HIS A 69 10.40 11.19 -17.88
N SER A 70 10.88 12.22 -18.58
CA SER A 70 10.18 13.05 -19.57
C SER A 70 8.64 13.01 -19.53
N LYS A 71 8.05 14.11 -19.05
CA LYS A 71 6.85 14.76 -19.59
C LYS A 71 6.18 14.00 -20.75
N ASP A 72 5.22 13.13 -20.46
CA ASP A 72 3.94 13.04 -21.21
C ASP A 72 3.00 11.95 -20.71
N ASP A 73 3.50 10.89 -20.06
CA ASP A 73 2.61 9.87 -19.49
C ASP A 73 2.57 10.00 -17.98
N SER A 74 1.85 11.01 -17.47
CA SER A 74 1.39 10.98 -16.07
C SER A 74 0.40 9.83 -15.96
N ILE A 75 0.91 8.61 -15.83
CA ILE A 75 0.10 7.41 -15.71
C ILE A 75 -0.78 7.61 -14.49
N ILE A 76 -2.07 7.83 -14.74
CA ILE A 76 -3.07 7.88 -13.70
C ILE A 76 -3.02 6.52 -13.03
N ILE A 77 -2.83 6.52 -11.70
CA ILE A 77 -2.87 5.30 -10.91
C ILE A 77 -4.32 4.82 -10.94
N SER A 78 -4.60 4.05 -11.97
CA SER A 78 -5.87 3.41 -12.23
C SER A 78 -5.81 1.98 -11.73
N GLU A 79 -6.97 1.43 -11.43
CA GLU A 79 -7.14 0.03 -11.05
C GLU A 79 -6.48 -0.92 -12.06
N TYR A 80 -6.62 -0.63 -13.35
CA TYR A 80 -6.04 -1.45 -14.41
C TYR A 80 -4.51 -1.48 -14.36
N ASN A 81 -3.87 -0.32 -14.22
CA ASN A 81 -2.41 -0.22 -14.22
C ASN A 81 -1.79 -0.94 -13.01
N VAL A 82 -2.40 -0.76 -11.84
CA VAL A 82 -1.97 -1.47 -10.62
C VAL A 82 -2.21 -2.97 -10.76
N SER A 83 -3.37 -3.39 -11.28
CA SER A 83 -3.67 -4.82 -11.46
C SER A 83 -2.72 -5.48 -12.43
N LYS A 84 -2.42 -4.82 -13.55
CA LYS A 84 -1.49 -5.31 -14.57
C LYS A 84 -0.08 -5.45 -13.99
N ALA A 85 0.45 -4.41 -13.35
CA ALA A 85 1.80 -4.45 -12.78
C ALA A 85 1.96 -5.57 -11.73
N ILE A 86 0.94 -5.80 -10.90
CA ILE A 86 0.97 -6.88 -9.92
C ILE A 86 0.91 -8.25 -10.61
N LYS A 87 0.04 -8.43 -11.61
CA LYS A 87 -0.05 -9.68 -12.38
C LYS A 87 1.25 -10.01 -13.10
N ASP A 88 1.88 -9.02 -13.72
CA ASP A 88 3.16 -9.17 -14.41
C ASP A 88 4.28 -9.55 -13.43
N SER A 89 4.27 -8.97 -12.23
CA SER A 89 5.21 -9.36 -11.17
C SER A 89 4.95 -10.77 -10.63
N ILE A 90 3.69 -11.18 -10.48
CA ILE A 90 3.36 -12.57 -10.08
C ILE A 90 3.87 -13.54 -11.13
N LEU A 91 3.64 -13.25 -12.42
CA LEU A 91 4.11 -14.06 -13.53
C LEU A 91 5.64 -14.18 -13.55
N THR A 92 6.35 -13.08 -13.33
CA THR A 92 7.82 -13.07 -13.33
C THR A 92 8.42 -13.86 -12.16
N ASN A 93 7.78 -13.81 -10.99
CA ASN A 93 8.34 -14.42 -9.76
C ASN A 93 7.88 -15.87 -9.54
N TYR A 94 6.65 -16.19 -9.91
CA TYR A 94 6.01 -17.49 -9.63
C TYR A 94 5.62 -18.27 -10.89
N GLY A 95 5.86 -17.70 -12.08
CA GLY A 95 5.50 -18.31 -13.36
C GLY A 95 4.00 -18.33 -13.63
N GLU A 96 3.62 -19.05 -14.68
CA GLU A 96 2.22 -19.18 -15.13
C GLU A 96 1.35 -19.87 -14.08
N TYR A 97 1.90 -20.82 -13.33
CA TYR A 97 1.19 -21.51 -12.24
C TYR A 97 0.77 -20.53 -11.14
N GLY A 98 1.67 -19.65 -10.69
CA GLY A 98 1.36 -18.65 -9.68
C GLY A 98 0.30 -17.65 -10.15
N LEU A 99 0.38 -17.23 -11.42
CA LEU A 99 -0.60 -16.34 -12.02
C LEU A 99 -1.97 -17.00 -12.12
N ALA A 100 -2.06 -18.23 -12.62
CA ALA A 100 -3.31 -18.95 -12.80
C ALA A 100 -4.04 -19.19 -11.48
N ALA A 101 -3.29 -19.56 -10.43
CA ALA A 101 -3.83 -19.76 -9.10
C ALA A 101 -4.48 -18.46 -8.56
N SER A 102 -3.77 -17.33 -8.68
CA SER A 102 -4.22 -16.04 -8.15
C SER A 102 -5.25 -15.30 -8.99
N LEU A 103 -5.35 -15.60 -10.28
CA LEU A 103 -6.23 -14.87 -11.18
C LEU A 103 -7.71 -14.90 -10.76
N GLY A 104 -8.18 -16.02 -10.18
CA GLY A 104 -9.58 -16.19 -9.78
C GLY A 104 -9.98 -15.38 -8.54
N SER A 105 -9.05 -15.14 -7.62
CA SER A 105 -9.35 -14.47 -6.33
C SER A 105 -8.75 -13.08 -6.21
N PHE A 106 -7.73 -12.77 -7.02
CA PHE A 106 -7.06 -11.48 -7.03
C PHE A 106 -7.90 -10.44 -7.75
N LYS A 107 -8.42 -9.47 -6.99
CA LYS A 107 -9.15 -8.33 -7.54
C LYS A 107 -8.81 -7.08 -6.76
N ILE A 108 -8.58 -5.98 -7.47
CA ILE A 108 -8.46 -4.67 -6.84
C ILE A 108 -9.87 -4.15 -6.64
N LYS A 109 -10.20 -3.75 -5.41
CA LYS A 109 -11.54 -3.25 -5.06
C LYS A 109 -11.60 -1.73 -5.12
N TYR A 110 -10.49 -1.08 -4.81
CA TYR A 110 -10.43 0.36 -4.67
C TYR A 110 -9.03 0.87 -4.97
N VAL A 111 -8.96 2.00 -5.66
CA VAL A 111 -7.73 2.77 -5.88
C VAL A 111 -8.08 4.25 -5.79
N ASN A 112 -7.32 4.98 -4.98
CA ASN A 112 -7.38 6.43 -4.90
C ASN A 112 -6.15 7.04 -5.59
N PRO A 113 -6.31 7.76 -6.71
CA PRO A 113 -5.19 8.38 -7.40
C PRO A 113 -4.60 9.59 -6.65
N ILE A 114 -5.31 10.17 -5.67
CA ILE A 114 -4.87 11.34 -4.90
C ILE A 114 -4.00 10.90 -3.73
N THR A 115 -4.56 10.11 -2.79
CA THR A 115 -3.84 9.63 -1.59
C THR A 115 -2.99 8.38 -1.83
N LYS A 116 -3.04 7.86 -3.06
CA LYS A 116 -2.27 6.70 -3.52
C LYS A 116 -2.55 5.45 -2.68
N LEU A 117 -3.77 5.30 -2.19
CA LEU A 117 -4.22 4.15 -1.43
C LEU A 117 -4.93 3.14 -2.33
N CYS A 118 -4.71 1.85 -2.08
CA CYS A 118 -5.42 0.79 -2.77
C CYS A 118 -5.87 -0.32 -1.82
N ILE A 119 -6.99 -0.95 -2.15
CA ILE A 119 -7.52 -2.12 -1.44
C ILE A 119 -7.52 -3.28 -2.42
N ILE A 120 -6.84 -4.35 -2.02
CA ILE A 120 -6.61 -5.53 -2.84
C ILE A 120 -7.24 -6.74 -2.14
N ARG A 121 -8.06 -7.48 -2.86
CA ARG A 121 -8.60 -8.78 -2.45
C ARG A 121 -7.67 -9.89 -2.95
N ALA A 122 -7.39 -10.86 -2.10
CA ALA A 122 -6.66 -12.10 -2.44
C ALA A 122 -7.26 -13.29 -1.68
N SER A 123 -7.01 -14.52 -2.13
CA SER A 123 -7.40 -15.72 -1.40
C SER A 123 -6.54 -15.93 -0.16
N ARG A 124 -7.05 -16.63 0.85
CA ARG A 124 -6.28 -17.00 2.06
C ARG A 124 -5.06 -17.87 1.74
N GLU A 125 -5.09 -18.65 0.68
CA GLU A 125 -4.02 -19.58 0.34
C GLU A 125 -2.87 -18.88 -0.41
N GLU A 126 -3.17 -17.82 -1.15
CA GLU A 126 -2.20 -17.20 -2.07
C GLU A 126 -1.85 -15.76 -1.74
N TYR A 127 -2.49 -15.16 -0.72
CA TYR A 127 -2.18 -13.78 -0.32
C TYR A 127 -0.68 -13.57 -0.05
N GLN A 128 0.05 -14.60 0.43
CA GLN A 128 1.50 -14.51 0.65
C GLN A 128 2.26 -14.33 -0.66
N LYS A 129 1.89 -15.08 -1.72
CA LYS A 129 2.50 -14.97 -3.05
C LYS A 129 2.18 -13.62 -3.69
N VAL A 130 0.93 -13.20 -3.58
CA VAL A 130 0.49 -11.88 -4.07
C VAL A 130 1.23 -10.77 -3.33
N TRP A 131 1.30 -10.81 -2.00
CA TRP A 131 1.98 -9.79 -1.21
C TRP A 131 3.49 -9.74 -1.48
N SER A 132 4.13 -10.91 -1.58
CA SER A 132 5.56 -11.00 -1.93
C SER A 132 5.83 -10.49 -3.35
N SER A 133 4.92 -10.71 -4.30
CA SER A 133 5.04 -10.13 -5.63
C SER A 133 4.90 -8.61 -5.58
N ILE A 134 3.93 -8.08 -4.82
CA ILE A 134 3.69 -6.64 -4.72
C ILE A 134 4.92 -5.89 -4.19
N THR A 135 5.66 -6.45 -3.21
CA THR A 135 6.88 -5.82 -2.70
C THR A 135 8.04 -5.82 -3.71
N MET A 136 7.98 -6.70 -4.72
CA MET A 136 8.94 -6.76 -5.82
C MET A 136 8.57 -5.88 -7.01
N VAL A 137 7.36 -5.30 -7.04
CA VAL A 137 6.98 -4.35 -8.08
C VAL A 137 7.82 -3.09 -7.93
N ARG A 138 8.72 -2.87 -8.90
CA ARG A 138 9.59 -1.69 -8.93
C ARG A 138 9.02 -0.53 -9.74
N SER A 139 8.09 -0.82 -10.65
CA SER A 139 7.57 0.16 -11.60
C SER A 139 6.15 -0.20 -12.03
N ILE A 140 5.31 0.82 -12.17
CA ILE A 140 4.00 0.70 -12.83
C ILE A 140 4.09 1.52 -14.12
N GLY A 141 4.10 0.83 -15.26
CA GLY A 141 4.44 1.47 -16.54
C GLY A 141 5.85 2.06 -16.49
N ASN A 142 5.96 3.38 -16.63
CA ASN A 142 7.24 4.09 -16.68
C ASN A 142 7.62 4.80 -15.37
N CYS A 143 6.80 4.69 -14.31
CA CYS A 143 7.07 5.34 -13.03
C CYS A 143 7.62 4.33 -12.00
N PRO A 144 8.73 4.62 -11.31
CA PRO A 144 9.18 3.82 -10.19
C PRO A 144 8.20 3.94 -9.02
N VAL A 145 7.81 2.80 -8.45
CA VAL A 145 6.86 2.75 -7.34
C VAL A 145 7.37 1.88 -6.21
N ILE A 146 6.92 2.19 -4.99
CA ILE A 146 7.14 1.37 -3.80
C ILE A 146 5.78 1.16 -3.13
N PHE A 147 5.44 -0.11 -2.84
CA PHE A 147 4.24 -0.45 -2.11
C PHE A 147 4.53 -0.63 -0.62
N ASN A 148 3.70 -0.03 0.22
CA ASN A 148 3.72 -0.18 1.66
C ASN A 148 2.42 -0.84 2.14
N LEU A 149 2.53 -1.93 2.91
CA LEU A 149 1.38 -2.59 3.51
C LEU A 149 0.98 -1.87 4.80
N LEU A 150 -0.24 -1.34 4.86
CA LEU A 150 -0.78 -0.72 6.06
C LEU A 150 -1.47 -1.73 6.96
N ASP A 151 -2.38 -2.52 6.37
CA ASP A 151 -3.23 -3.46 7.09
C ASP A 151 -3.60 -4.71 6.27
N LEU A 152 -3.79 -5.83 6.97
CA LEU A 152 -4.23 -7.11 6.42
C LEU A 152 -5.44 -7.60 7.24
N SER A 153 -6.59 -7.68 6.58
CA SER A 153 -7.87 -8.01 7.21
C SER A 153 -8.54 -9.21 6.55
N GLY A 154 -9.28 -10.02 7.31
CA GLY A 154 -10.11 -11.11 6.77
C GLY A 154 -11.54 -10.68 6.39
N ASN A 155 -11.97 -9.51 6.85
CA ASN A 155 -13.29 -8.93 6.57
C ASN A 155 -13.13 -7.61 5.79
N ILE A 156 -13.99 -7.40 4.79
CA ILE A 156 -14.06 -6.16 4.02
C ILE A 156 -14.43 -4.97 4.92
N GLU A 157 -15.28 -5.16 5.93
CA GLU A 157 -15.69 -4.08 6.84
C GLU A 157 -14.53 -3.57 7.71
N ALA A 158 -13.71 -4.50 8.21
CA ALA A 158 -12.50 -4.16 8.95
C ALA A 158 -11.53 -3.38 8.05
N SER A 159 -11.34 -3.87 6.81
CA SER A 159 -10.50 -3.20 5.81
C SER A 159 -11.05 -1.81 5.44
N LYS A 160 -12.36 -1.63 5.30
CA LYS A 160 -13.02 -0.33 5.07
C LYS A 160 -12.72 0.63 6.21
N LYS A 161 -12.93 0.22 7.46
CA LYS A 161 -12.71 1.07 8.63
C LYS A 161 -11.24 1.52 8.71
N THR A 162 -10.31 0.60 8.48
CA THR A 162 -8.88 0.93 8.44
C THR A 162 -8.56 1.87 7.27
N ALA A 163 -9.10 1.60 6.07
CA ALA A 163 -8.88 2.43 4.90
C ALA A 163 -9.41 3.87 5.07
N LEU A 164 -10.62 4.03 5.63
CA LEU A 164 -11.19 5.34 5.94
C LEU A 164 -10.31 6.13 6.92
N LYS A 165 -9.89 5.48 8.01
CA LYS A 165 -8.99 6.09 9.00
C LYS A 165 -7.65 6.51 8.38
N CYS A 166 -7.09 5.66 7.51
CA CYS A 166 -5.84 5.97 6.80
C CYS A 166 -6.03 7.12 5.80
N GLU A 167 -7.14 7.16 5.08
CA GLU A 167 -7.43 8.26 4.15
C GLU A 167 -7.61 9.59 4.86
N GLU A 168 -8.36 9.64 5.97
CA GLU A 168 -8.53 10.85 6.77
C GLU A 168 -7.18 11.36 7.28
N ALA A 169 -6.35 10.48 7.85
CA ALA A 169 -5.02 10.84 8.34
C ALA A 169 -4.14 11.43 7.24
N LYS A 170 -4.13 10.80 6.05
CA LYS A 170 -3.36 11.30 4.90
C LYS A 170 -3.91 12.57 4.32
N PHE A 171 -5.23 12.71 4.24
CA PHE A 171 -5.86 13.92 3.73
C PHE A 171 -5.55 15.12 4.62
N ASN A 172 -5.56 14.91 5.94
CA ASN A 172 -5.14 15.94 6.89
C ASN A 172 -3.67 16.34 6.69
N GLN A 173 -2.78 15.37 6.48
CA GLN A 173 -1.38 15.64 6.15
C GLN A 173 -1.24 16.38 4.80
N TYR A 174 -2.00 15.96 3.79
CA TYR A 174 -2.01 16.61 2.48
C TYR A 174 -2.47 18.07 2.58
N LYS A 175 -3.51 18.34 3.37
CA LYS A 175 -3.99 19.71 3.65
C LYS A 175 -2.93 20.56 4.37
N GLN A 176 -2.21 19.98 5.32
CA GLN A 176 -1.11 20.68 6.00
C GLN A 176 0.06 21.02 5.06
N LEU A 177 0.37 20.12 4.11
CA LEU A 177 1.47 20.32 3.16
C LEU A 177 1.12 21.29 2.03
N MET A 178 -0.10 21.23 1.51
CA MET A 178 -0.53 22.01 0.34
C MET A 178 -1.13 23.39 0.71
N GLY A 179 -1.43 23.63 1.99
CA GLY A 179 -1.96 24.91 2.46
C GLY A 179 -3.21 25.36 1.67
N ASP A 180 -3.19 26.61 1.18
CA ASP A 180 -4.28 27.24 0.42
C ASP A 180 -4.43 26.77 -1.04
N LEU A 181 -3.54 25.89 -1.55
CA LEU A 181 -3.63 25.35 -2.92
C LEU A 181 -4.63 24.19 -3.05
N VAL A 182 -5.36 23.86 -1.98
CA VAL A 182 -6.41 22.85 -2.03
C VAL A 182 -7.59 23.41 -2.83
N THR A 183 -7.55 23.15 -4.13
CA THR A 183 -8.66 23.51 -5.01
C THR A 183 -9.94 22.78 -4.58
N PRO A 184 -11.11 23.42 -4.71
CA PRO A 184 -12.39 22.81 -4.37
C PRO A 184 -12.64 21.52 -5.16
N GLU A 185 -12.11 21.43 -6.38
CA GLU A 185 -12.14 20.21 -7.19
C GLU A 185 -11.42 19.03 -6.54
N THR A 186 -10.28 19.27 -5.89
CA THR A 186 -9.51 18.20 -5.21
C THR A 186 -10.28 17.69 -4.01
N THR A 187 -10.90 18.59 -3.24
CA THR A 187 -11.76 18.23 -2.10
C THR A 187 -12.97 17.42 -2.55
N GLN A 188 -13.64 17.83 -3.64
CA GLN A 188 -14.78 17.09 -4.19
C GLN A 188 -14.37 15.70 -4.71
N ARG A 189 -13.23 15.59 -5.40
CA ARG A 189 -12.69 14.29 -5.83
C ARG A 189 -12.38 13.39 -4.65
N MET A 190 -11.86 13.95 -3.56
CA MET A 190 -11.59 13.20 -2.34
C MET A 190 -12.88 12.73 -1.65
N GLN A 191 -13.92 13.57 -1.60
CA GLN A 191 -15.25 13.18 -1.10
C GLN A 191 -15.85 12.03 -1.92
N ASN A 192 -15.74 12.08 -3.25
CA ASN A 192 -16.17 10.99 -4.12
C ASN A 192 -15.39 9.69 -3.84
N CYS A 193 -14.12 9.80 -3.47
CA CYS A 193 -13.29 8.65 -3.08
C CYS A 193 -13.76 8.04 -1.76
N PHE A 194 -14.09 8.86 -0.75
CA PHE A 194 -14.66 8.39 0.51
C PHE A 194 -15.99 7.65 0.30
N GLU A 195 -16.88 8.19 -0.54
CA GLU A 195 -18.15 7.52 -0.86
C GLU A 195 -17.93 6.19 -1.57
N LYS A 196 -16.95 6.11 -2.48
CA LYS A 196 -16.59 4.83 -3.11
C LYS A 196 -16.16 3.77 -2.09
N ILE A 197 -15.41 4.13 -1.04
CA ILE A 197 -15.02 3.18 0.02
C ILE A 197 -16.24 2.68 0.80
N ARG A 198 -17.18 3.57 1.11
CA ARG A 198 -18.40 3.23 1.85
C ARG A 198 -19.21 2.18 1.09
N ILE A 199 -19.33 2.35 -0.22
CA ILE A 199 -20.10 1.49 -1.13
C ILE A 199 -19.37 0.18 -1.48
N LEU A 200 -18.13 -0.06 -1.04
CA LEU A 200 -17.41 -1.30 -1.41
C LEU A 200 -18.13 -2.56 -0.89
N GLU A 201 -18.84 -3.26 -1.75
CA GLU A 201 -19.46 -4.55 -1.41
C GLU A 201 -18.64 -5.73 -1.94
N ASN A 202 -18.89 -6.92 -1.38
CA ASN A 202 -18.09 -8.14 -1.56
C ASN A 202 -18.04 -8.65 -3.01
#